data_AF-A0A8H5Q6D4-F1
#
_entry.id   AF-A0A8H5Q6D4-F1
#
_cell.length_a   1.000
_cell.length_b   1.000
_cell.length_c   1.000
_cell.angle_alpha   90.00
_cell.angle_beta   90.00
_cell.angle_gamma   90.00
#
_symmetry.space_group_name_H-M   'P 1'
#
loop_
_entity.id
_entity.type
_entity.pdbx_description
1 polymer ?
#
loop_
_entity_poly.entity_id
_entity_poly.type
_entity_poly.pdbx_seq_one_letter_code
_entity_poly.pdbx_strand_id
1 'polypeptide(L)'
;MWPVPYLLFWDSDIAKWIGGACYFLADPDEYGEDVDQSVRELVDTTNSAQQRDGYLNLHYTVVEQGKRWTNIRDAHELYNAGHLIEAAIAHKEYYRNNILLEPIEKYVSLITEHFDHGEDQLKGYPGHPEIELSRFRLYAATGNTGASTWHGHAVRAGHLLIAVVDMLHLSAESGRVLPDPQAWSQALHKLWDNMVDRKMYLTGGIGAMA
;
A
#
# COMPACT_ATOMS: atom_id res chain seq x y z
N MET A 1 -18.53 -11.14 -26.73
CA MET A 1 -18.35 -11.25 -25.27
C MET A 1 -17.10 -12.10 -25.07
N TRP A 2 -15.97 -11.43 -24.89
CA TRP A 2 -14.64 -12.03 -24.84
C TRP A 2 -14.44 -12.74 -23.49
N PRO A 3 -13.77 -13.89 -23.39
CA PRO A 3 -13.38 -14.41 -22.09
C PRO A 3 -12.20 -13.55 -21.62
N VAL A 4 -12.48 -12.56 -20.79
CA VAL A 4 -11.42 -11.90 -20.03
C VAL A 4 -10.83 -13.00 -19.13
N PRO A 5 -9.50 -13.23 -19.13
CA PRO A 5 -8.88 -14.14 -18.16
C PRO A 5 -9.35 -13.78 -16.75
N TYR A 6 -9.41 -14.73 -15.82
CA TYR A 6 -9.58 -14.39 -14.41
C TYR A 6 -8.37 -13.55 -13.96
N LEU A 7 -8.47 -12.24 -14.13
CA LEU A 7 -7.38 -11.31 -13.87
C LEU A 7 -7.35 -11.06 -12.36
N LEU A 8 -6.19 -11.31 -11.78
CA LEU A 8 -5.96 -11.36 -10.34
C LEU A 8 -5.77 -9.96 -9.71
N PHE A 9 -5.73 -8.90 -10.53
CA PHE A 9 -5.27 -7.56 -10.13
C PHE A 9 -6.19 -6.40 -10.54
N TRP A 10 -7.47 -6.64 -10.83
CA TRP A 10 -8.43 -5.60 -11.21
C TRP A 10 -8.60 -4.50 -10.16
N ASP A 11 -8.50 -4.84 -8.89
CA ASP A 11 -8.59 -3.86 -7.80
C ASP A 11 -7.51 -2.76 -7.96
N SER A 12 -6.33 -3.11 -8.49
CA SER A 12 -5.26 -2.16 -8.74
C SER A 12 -5.58 -1.15 -9.83
N ASP A 13 -6.37 -1.52 -10.84
CA ASP A 13 -6.72 -0.61 -11.94
C ASP A 13 -7.68 0.49 -11.44
N ILE A 14 -8.65 0.11 -10.61
CA ILE A 14 -9.54 1.06 -9.92
C ILE A 14 -8.74 1.97 -9.00
N ALA A 15 -7.82 1.40 -8.21
CA ALA A 15 -6.99 2.17 -7.30
C ALA A 15 -6.10 3.20 -8.03
N LYS A 16 -5.42 2.78 -9.11
CA LYS A 16 -4.62 3.68 -9.96
C LYS A 16 -5.48 4.78 -10.57
N TRP A 17 -6.69 4.44 -11.02
CA TRP A 17 -7.62 5.42 -11.58
C TRP A 17 -8.07 6.44 -10.53
N ILE A 18 -8.48 6.01 -9.34
CA ILE A 18 -8.84 6.91 -8.22
C ILE A 18 -7.67 7.84 -7.88
N GLY A 19 -6.47 7.28 -7.70
CA GLY A 19 -5.28 8.06 -7.37
C GLY A 19 -4.92 9.07 -8.46
N GLY A 20 -4.90 8.64 -9.73
CA GLY A 20 -4.64 9.51 -10.87
C GLY A 20 -5.68 10.62 -11.02
N ALA A 21 -6.96 10.30 -10.84
CA ALA A 21 -8.06 11.27 -10.86
C ALA A 21 -7.93 12.30 -9.74
N CYS A 22 -7.53 11.91 -8.52
CA CYS A 22 -7.28 12.86 -7.43
C CYS A 22 -6.14 13.84 -7.76
N TYR A 23 -5.08 13.38 -8.42
CA TYR A 23 -4.02 14.28 -8.88
C TYR A 23 -4.47 15.20 -10.01
N PHE A 24 -5.26 14.69 -10.96
CA PHE A 24 -5.85 15.49 -12.02
C PHE A 24 -6.78 16.59 -11.47
N LEU A 25 -7.68 16.23 -10.56
CA LEU A 25 -8.62 17.16 -9.93
C LEU A 25 -7.95 18.21 -9.02
N ALA A 26 -6.71 17.96 -8.60
CA ALA A 26 -5.95 18.91 -7.79
C ALA A 26 -5.47 20.13 -8.59
N ASP A 27 -5.47 20.07 -9.93
CA ASP A 27 -5.26 21.22 -10.79
C ASP A 27 -6.56 22.05 -10.90
N PRO A 28 -6.60 23.30 -10.40
CA PRO A 28 -7.79 24.14 -10.47
C PRO A 28 -8.27 24.45 -11.89
N ASP A 29 -7.36 24.41 -12.88
CA ASP A 29 -7.68 24.71 -14.27
C ASP A 29 -8.26 23.50 -15.02
N GLU A 30 -8.11 22.28 -14.47
CA GLU A 30 -8.56 21.02 -15.07
C GLU A 30 -9.74 20.36 -14.33
N TYR A 31 -10.39 21.07 -13.41
CA TYR A 31 -11.51 20.50 -12.65
C TYR A 31 -12.64 19.98 -13.56
N GLY A 32 -12.92 18.67 -13.45
CA GLY A 32 -14.03 17.99 -14.12
C GLY A 32 -15.02 17.43 -13.11
N GLU A 33 -16.25 17.97 -13.10
CA GLU A 33 -17.33 17.52 -12.19
C GLU A 33 -17.70 16.04 -12.40
N ASP A 34 -17.64 15.57 -13.65
CA ASP A 34 -17.84 14.17 -14.03
C ASP A 34 -16.74 13.24 -13.48
N VAL A 35 -15.49 13.72 -13.47
CA VAL A 35 -14.36 13.00 -12.86
C VAL A 35 -14.51 12.95 -11.33
N ASP A 36 -14.86 14.06 -10.68
CA ASP A 36 -15.11 14.13 -9.22
C ASP A 36 -16.22 13.14 -8.81
N GLN A 37 -17.34 13.17 -9.52
CA GLN A 37 -18.46 12.26 -9.27
C GLN A 37 -18.07 10.79 -9.47
N SER A 38 -17.31 10.49 -10.52
CA SER A 38 -16.81 9.12 -10.77
C SER A 38 -15.88 8.62 -9.67
N VAL A 39 -15.03 9.49 -9.10
CA VAL A 39 -14.18 9.13 -7.95
C VAL A 39 -15.05 8.78 -6.74
N ARG A 40 -16.07 9.59 -6.42
CA ARG A 40 -16.97 9.33 -5.29
C ARG A 40 -17.70 7.99 -5.44
N GLU A 41 -18.23 7.71 -6.63
CA GLU A 41 -18.93 6.45 -6.91
C GLU A 41 -18.01 5.22 -6.79
N LEU A 42 -16.77 5.33 -7.28
CA LEU A 42 -15.79 4.25 -7.16
C LEU A 42 -15.35 4.05 -5.71
N VAL A 43 -15.18 5.12 -4.93
CA VAL A 43 -14.87 5.03 -3.50
C VAL A 43 -16.01 4.37 -2.73
N ASP A 44 -17.26 4.78 -2.97
CA ASP A 44 -18.43 4.17 -2.34
C ASP A 44 -18.56 2.69 -2.70
N THR A 45 -18.36 2.35 -3.98
CA THR A 45 -18.36 0.97 -4.45
C THR A 45 -17.26 0.15 -3.80
N THR A 46 -16.04 0.68 -3.74
CA THR A 46 -14.87 0.03 -3.11
C THR A 46 -15.13 -0.24 -1.63
N ASN A 47 -15.67 0.75 -0.91
CA ASN A 47 -16.01 0.62 0.50
C ASN A 47 -17.13 -0.40 0.74
N SER A 48 -18.14 -0.43 -0.14
CA SER A 48 -19.24 -1.39 -0.05
C SER A 48 -18.80 -2.84 -0.32
N ALA A 49 -17.72 -3.02 -1.10
CA ALA A 49 -17.14 -4.33 -1.39
C ALA A 49 -16.25 -4.87 -0.26
N GLN A 50 -15.84 -4.01 0.69
CA GLN A 50 -14.99 -4.44 1.80
C GLN A 50 -15.73 -5.41 2.73
N GLN A 51 -15.07 -6.51 3.05
CA GLN A 51 -15.62 -7.50 3.97
C GLN A 51 -15.56 -7.04 5.43
N ARG A 52 -16.34 -7.71 6.30
CA ARG A 52 -16.50 -7.32 7.70
C ARG A 52 -15.19 -7.27 8.49
N ASP A 53 -14.24 -8.12 8.14
CA ASP A 53 -12.88 -8.20 8.74
C ASP A 53 -11.92 -7.14 8.17
N GLY A 54 -12.32 -6.39 7.14
CA GLY A 54 -11.47 -5.42 6.44
C GLY A 54 -10.85 -5.94 5.15
N TYR A 55 -11.06 -7.21 4.80
CA TYR A 55 -10.51 -7.78 3.57
C TYR A 55 -11.12 -7.13 2.33
N LEU A 56 -10.27 -6.75 1.37
CA LEU A 56 -10.68 -6.14 0.11
C LEU A 56 -9.85 -6.68 -1.05
N ASN A 57 -10.45 -7.60 -1.80
CA ASN A 57 -9.93 -8.13 -3.06
C ASN A 57 -11.11 -8.77 -3.80
N LEU A 58 -11.41 -8.30 -5.01
CA LEU A 58 -12.59 -8.78 -5.74
C LEU A 58 -12.45 -10.26 -6.10
N HIS A 59 -11.28 -10.69 -6.59
CA HIS A 59 -11.05 -12.05 -7.06
C HIS A 59 -11.39 -13.10 -5.99
N TYR A 60 -10.84 -12.97 -4.79
CA TYR A 60 -11.10 -13.89 -3.68
C TYR A 60 -12.43 -13.65 -2.97
N THR A 61 -13.13 -12.56 -3.27
CA THR A 61 -14.48 -12.31 -2.78
C THR A 61 -15.54 -12.95 -3.67
N VAL A 62 -15.37 -12.93 -5.00
CA VAL A 62 -16.40 -13.41 -5.94
C VAL A 62 -16.02 -14.62 -6.77
N VAL A 63 -14.76 -14.78 -7.17
CA VAL A 63 -14.30 -15.86 -8.06
C VAL A 63 -13.82 -17.07 -7.26
N GLU A 64 -12.85 -16.86 -6.38
CA GLU A 64 -12.15 -17.92 -5.64
C GLU A 64 -12.40 -17.83 -4.14
N GLN A 65 -13.66 -17.90 -3.74
CA GLN A 65 -14.07 -17.78 -2.34
C GLN A 65 -13.35 -18.81 -1.44
N GLY A 66 -12.92 -18.35 -0.25
CA GLY A 66 -12.24 -19.19 0.75
C GLY A 66 -10.75 -19.45 0.48
N LYS A 67 -10.17 -18.88 -0.59
CA LYS A 67 -8.76 -19.06 -0.95
C LYS A 67 -7.85 -17.85 -0.68
N ARG A 68 -8.30 -16.91 0.16
CA ARG A 68 -7.49 -15.75 0.56
C ARG A 68 -6.14 -16.21 1.09
N TRP A 69 -5.09 -15.48 0.75
CA TRP A 69 -3.74 -15.68 1.24
C TRP A 69 -3.08 -17.02 0.86
N THR A 70 -3.70 -17.81 -0.02
CA THR A 70 -3.18 -19.13 -0.40
C THR A 70 -2.13 -19.08 -1.50
N ASN A 71 -2.08 -18.00 -2.29
CA ASN A 71 -1.11 -17.82 -3.38
C ASN A 71 -0.55 -16.38 -3.42
N ILE A 72 0.22 -16.04 -2.39
CA ILE A 72 0.84 -14.71 -2.25
C ILE A 72 1.78 -14.38 -3.40
N ARG A 73 2.42 -15.40 -4.00
CA ARG A 73 3.38 -15.22 -5.08
C ARG A 73 2.71 -14.66 -6.34
N ASP A 74 1.59 -15.26 -6.78
CA ASP A 74 1.05 -14.98 -8.12
C ASP A 74 -0.33 -14.30 -8.09
N ALA A 75 -1.05 -14.29 -6.97
CA ALA A 75 -2.44 -13.80 -6.92
C ALA A 75 -2.61 -12.31 -6.59
N HIS A 76 -1.50 -11.58 -6.43
CA HIS A 76 -1.49 -10.11 -6.35
C HIS A 76 -2.34 -9.49 -5.22
N GLU A 77 -2.72 -10.23 -4.16
CA GLU A 77 -3.50 -9.69 -3.04
C GLU A 77 -2.81 -8.48 -2.38
N LEU A 78 -1.52 -8.63 -2.06
CA LEU A 78 -0.73 -7.55 -1.46
C LEU A 78 -0.38 -6.45 -2.47
N TYR A 79 -0.24 -6.78 -3.76
CA TYR A 79 -0.04 -5.79 -4.82
C TYR A 79 -1.26 -4.88 -4.97
N ASN A 80 -2.46 -5.46 -5.02
CA ASN A 80 -3.72 -4.73 -5.05
C ASN A 80 -3.88 -3.86 -3.79
N ALA A 81 -3.58 -4.42 -2.61
CA ALA A 81 -3.61 -3.68 -1.36
C ALA A 81 -2.68 -2.46 -1.38
N GLY A 82 -1.47 -2.62 -1.91
CA GLY A 82 -0.52 -1.53 -2.07
C GLY A 82 -1.07 -0.38 -2.92
N HIS A 83 -1.63 -0.68 -4.10
CA HIS A 83 -2.24 0.35 -4.93
C HIS A 83 -3.46 1.01 -4.27
N LEU A 84 -4.28 0.27 -3.53
CA LEU A 84 -5.40 0.82 -2.76
C LEU A 84 -4.93 1.79 -1.66
N ILE A 85 -3.79 1.50 -1.02
CA ILE A 85 -3.15 2.41 -0.06
C ILE A 85 -2.74 3.72 -0.75
N GLU A 86 -2.08 3.64 -1.91
CA GLU A 86 -1.68 4.84 -2.66
C GLU A 86 -2.88 5.70 -3.08
N ALA A 87 -3.96 5.04 -3.53
CA ALA A 87 -5.22 5.70 -3.86
C ALA A 87 -5.84 6.39 -2.66
N ALA A 88 -5.85 5.74 -1.49
CA ALA A 88 -6.37 6.30 -0.24
C ALA A 88 -5.60 7.54 0.22
N ILE A 89 -4.26 7.53 0.08
CA ILE A 89 -3.41 8.69 0.40
C ILE A 89 -3.74 9.86 -0.53
N ALA A 90 -3.77 9.63 -1.85
CA ALA A 90 -4.11 10.67 -2.83
C ALA A 90 -5.52 11.23 -2.61
N HIS A 91 -6.50 10.35 -2.35
CA HIS A 91 -7.87 10.75 -2.05
C HIS A 91 -7.95 11.63 -0.79
N LYS A 92 -7.25 11.27 0.28
CA LYS A 92 -7.18 12.08 1.51
C LYS A 92 -6.52 13.44 1.26
N GLU A 93 -5.45 13.46 0.47
CA GLU A 93 -4.76 14.71 0.12
C GLU A 93 -5.67 15.66 -0.66
N TYR A 94 -6.47 15.14 -1.60
CA TYR A 94 -7.38 15.96 -2.38
C TYR A 94 -8.64 16.36 -1.58
N TYR A 95 -9.43 15.39 -1.11
CA TYR A 95 -10.73 15.64 -0.48
C TYR A 95 -10.68 16.03 1.00
N ARG A 96 -9.51 15.94 1.64
CA ARG A 96 -9.30 16.27 3.07
C ARG A 96 -10.23 15.51 4.03
N ASN A 97 -10.55 14.27 3.68
CA ASN A 97 -11.33 13.36 4.51
C ASN A 97 -10.72 11.95 4.49
N ASN A 98 -11.25 11.06 5.34
CA ASN A 98 -10.75 9.69 5.46
C ASN A 98 -11.72 8.64 4.87
N ILE A 99 -12.66 9.02 4.00
CA ILE A 99 -13.72 8.11 3.53
C ILE A 99 -13.13 6.85 2.87
N LEU A 100 -12.07 6.99 2.07
CA LEU A 100 -11.34 5.85 1.53
C LEU A 100 -10.23 5.37 2.48
N LEU A 101 -9.60 6.27 3.24
CA LEU A 101 -8.47 5.92 4.10
C LEU A 101 -8.84 4.97 5.24
N GLU A 102 -9.90 5.24 5.99
CA GLU A 102 -10.30 4.43 7.17
C GLU A 102 -10.54 2.94 6.80
N PRO A 103 -11.30 2.62 5.73
CA PRO A 103 -11.42 1.25 5.23
C PRO A 103 -10.07 0.63 4.86
N ILE A 104 -9.20 1.37 4.16
CA ILE A 104 -7.90 0.83 3.75
C ILE A 104 -6.96 0.61 4.94
N GLU A 105 -7.00 1.46 5.97
CA GLU A 105 -6.26 1.22 7.21
C GLU A 105 -6.72 -0.06 7.91
N LYS A 106 -8.03 -0.33 7.90
CA LYS A 106 -8.57 -1.61 8.41
C LYS A 106 -8.04 -2.81 7.62
N TYR A 107 -7.91 -2.68 6.30
CA TYR A 107 -7.31 -3.73 5.47
C TYR A 107 -5.81 -3.92 5.79
N VAL A 108 -5.09 -2.83 6.02
CA VAL A 108 -3.67 -2.85 6.45
C VAL A 108 -3.50 -3.53 7.81
N SER A 109 -4.41 -3.28 8.75
CA SER A 109 -4.44 -4.00 10.04
C SER A 109 -4.62 -5.50 9.82
N LEU A 110 -5.59 -5.91 9.00
CA LEU A 110 -5.82 -7.34 8.68
C LEU A 110 -4.60 -8.00 8.02
N ILE A 111 -3.92 -7.31 7.10
CA ILE A 111 -2.68 -7.80 6.48
C ILE A 111 -1.60 -7.98 7.54
N THR A 112 -1.47 -7.03 8.47
CA THR A 112 -0.48 -7.10 9.55
C THR A 112 -0.77 -8.25 10.51
N GLU A 113 -2.04 -8.56 10.77
CA GLU A 113 -2.45 -9.74 11.54
C GLU A 113 -2.10 -11.07 10.83
N HIS A 114 -2.01 -11.10 9.50
CA HIS A 114 -1.73 -12.33 8.76
C HIS A 114 -0.23 -12.56 8.46
N PHE A 115 0.57 -11.52 8.26
CA PHE A 115 1.92 -11.64 7.68
C PHE A 115 3.08 -11.24 8.61
N ASP A 116 2.83 -10.92 9.88
CA ASP A 116 3.89 -10.51 10.82
C ASP A 116 4.64 -11.75 11.41
N HIS A 117 5.45 -11.57 12.45
CA HIS A 117 6.40 -12.58 12.95
C HIS A 117 5.89 -13.59 14.00
N GLY A 118 4.61 -13.58 14.31
CA GLY A 118 3.97 -14.56 15.18
C GLY A 118 4.17 -15.99 14.67
N GLU A 119 4.16 -16.97 15.58
CA GLU A 119 4.35 -18.38 15.22
C GLU A 119 3.28 -18.88 14.22
N ASP A 120 2.05 -18.35 14.31
CA ASP A 120 0.91 -18.70 13.47
C ASP A 120 0.72 -17.80 12.23
N GLN A 121 1.64 -16.84 12.00
CA GLN A 121 1.54 -15.89 10.90
C GLN A 121 2.25 -16.39 9.64
N LEU A 122 1.74 -15.97 8.47
CA LEU A 122 2.25 -16.36 7.16
C LEU A 122 3.60 -15.69 6.87
N LYS A 123 4.64 -16.50 6.68
CA LYS A 123 5.99 -16.04 6.34
C LYS A 123 6.18 -15.89 4.83
N GLY A 124 5.29 -15.14 4.18
CA GLY A 124 5.27 -14.93 2.73
C GLY A 124 5.44 -13.47 2.32
N TYR A 125 5.89 -13.26 1.08
CA TYR A 125 5.96 -11.94 0.43
C TYR A 125 5.43 -12.03 -1.01
N PRO A 126 4.93 -10.93 -1.59
CA PRO A 126 4.31 -10.98 -2.91
C PRO A 126 5.35 -11.18 -4.01
N GLY A 127 4.97 -11.90 -5.07
CA GLY A 127 5.82 -12.04 -6.25
C GLY A 127 5.99 -10.71 -6.98
N HIS A 128 4.93 -9.89 -7.01
CA HIS A 128 4.95 -8.52 -7.53
C HIS A 128 5.05 -7.51 -6.37
N PRO A 129 6.11 -6.68 -6.31
CA PRO A 129 6.25 -5.66 -5.28
C PRO A 129 5.31 -4.48 -5.54
N GLU A 130 4.91 -3.81 -4.46
CA GLU A 130 4.15 -2.55 -4.43
C GLU A 130 3.93 -2.18 -2.96
N ILE A 131 3.47 -3.15 -2.16
CA ILE A 131 3.04 -2.94 -0.77
C ILE A 131 4.15 -2.40 0.13
N GLU A 132 5.42 -2.66 -0.19
CA GLU A 132 6.58 -2.12 0.52
C GLU A 132 6.61 -0.59 0.47
N LEU A 133 6.39 -0.01 -0.72
CA LEU A 133 6.36 1.44 -0.94
C LEU A 133 5.11 2.05 -0.30
N SER A 134 3.95 1.46 -0.57
CA SER A 134 2.68 2.04 -0.14
C SER A 134 2.56 2.05 1.39
N ARG A 135 3.06 1.04 2.10
CA ARG A 135 3.10 1.03 3.57
C ARG A 135 4.03 2.11 4.14
N PHE A 136 5.19 2.33 3.52
CA PHE A 136 6.07 3.44 3.89
C PHE A 136 5.37 4.79 3.73
N ARG A 137 4.74 5.03 2.57
CA ARG A 137 3.99 6.27 2.32
C ARG A 137 2.81 6.43 3.26
N LEU A 138 2.10 5.34 3.58
CA LEU A 138 0.99 5.36 4.54
C LEU A 138 1.47 5.77 5.93
N TYR A 139 2.58 5.18 6.41
CA TYR A 139 3.14 5.57 7.69
C TYR A 139 3.55 7.05 7.70
N ALA A 140 4.23 7.53 6.65
CA ALA A 140 4.60 8.94 6.53
C ALA A 140 3.36 9.86 6.53
N ALA A 141 2.29 9.49 5.83
CA ALA A 141 1.09 10.32 5.71
C ALA A 141 0.18 10.31 6.95
N THR A 142 0.24 9.28 7.80
CA THR A 142 -0.77 9.05 8.86
C THR A 142 -0.21 8.75 10.24
N GLY A 143 1.07 8.35 10.34
CA GLY A 143 1.64 7.78 11.56
C GLY A 143 1.13 6.38 11.91
N ASN A 144 0.38 5.71 11.02
CA ASN A 144 -0.22 4.40 11.27
C ASN A 144 0.86 3.33 11.52
N THR A 145 1.06 2.96 12.79
CA THR A 145 2.10 2.00 13.19
C THR A 145 1.86 0.61 12.64
N GLY A 146 0.62 0.26 12.27
CA GLY A 146 0.33 -0.98 11.54
C GLY A 146 1.11 -1.07 10.24
N ALA A 147 1.36 0.06 9.56
CA ALA A 147 2.15 0.12 8.33
C ALA A 147 3.67 0.11 8.55
N SER A 148 4.15 0.24 9.80
CA SER A 148 5.59 0.31 10.16
C SER A 148 6.32 -1.05 10.14
N THR A 149 5.61 -2.13 9.83
CA THR A 149 6.19 -3.47 9.68
C THR A 149 6.38 -3.83 8.21
N TRP A 150 7.59 -4.27 7.85
CA TRP A 150 7.90 -4.73 6.49
C TRP A 150 7.15 -6.00 6.09
N HIS A 151 6.36 -5.93 5.03
CA HIS A 151 5.85 -7.12 4.36
C HIS A 151 6.25 -7.00 2.90
N GLY A 152 7.04 -7.94 2.39
CA GLY A 152 7.66 -7.72 1.09
C GLY A 152 8.97 -8.45 0.87
N HIS A 153 9.46 -8.34 -0.35
CA HIS A 153 10.72 -8.95 -0.74
C HIS A 153 11.89 -8.10 -0.23
N ALA A 154 12.72 -8.66 0.64
CA ALA A 154 13.79 -7.94 1.35
C ALA A 154 14.71 -7.10 0.44
N VAL A 155 15.14 -7.64 -0.71
CA VAL A 155 15.97 -6.90 -1.67
C VAL A 155 15.26 -5.66 -2.22
N ARG A 156 13.97 -5.74 -2.56
CA ARG A 156 13.21 -4.62 -3.13
C ARG A 156 12.95 -3.55 -2.07
N ALA A 157 12.62 -3.98 -0.85
CA ALA A 157 12.54 -3.08 0.30
C ALA A 157 13.87 -2.34 0.56
N GLY A 158 15.00 -3.04 0.46
CA GLY A 158 16.33 -2.43 0.59
C GLY A 158 16.62 -1.38 -0.48
N HIS A 159 16.29 -1.65 -1.75
CA HIS A 159 16.44 -0.66 -2.83
C HIS A 159 15.55 0.57 -2.62
N LEU A 160 14.31 0.37 -2.16
CA LEU A 160 13.41 1.46 -1.81
C LEU A 160 14.01 2.34 -0.71
N LEU A 161 14.51 1.73 0.37
CA LEU A 161 15.16 2.46 1.45
C LEU A 161 16.34 3.30 0.95
N ILE A 162 17.23 2.71 0.13
CA ILE A 162 18.37 3.43 -0.45
C ILE A 162 17.89 4.64 -1.26
N ALA A 163 16.89 4.46 -2.12
CA ALA A 163 16.34 5.53 -2.95
C ALA A 163 15.72 6.68 -2.13
N VAL A 164 15.02 6.35 -1.03
CA VAL A 164 14.41 7.34 -0.14
C VAL A 164 15.48 8.14 0.61
N VAL A 165 16.51 7.47 1.16
CA VAL A 165 17.63 8.16 1.83
C VAL A 165 18.32 9.11 0.86
N ASP A 166 18.59 8.65 -0.36
CA ASP A 166 19.24 9.46 -1.39
C ASP A 166 18.40 10.69 -1.76
N MET A 167 17.08 10.52 -1.95
CA MET A 167 16.18 11.65 -2.20
C MET A 167 16.15 12.67 -1.05
N LEU A 168 16.13 12.21 0.21
CA LEU A 168 16.18 13.10 1.38
C LEU A 168 17.50 13.88 1.43
N HIS A 169 18.61 13.23 1.09
CA HIS A 169 19.93 13.86 1.04
C HIS A 169 20.00 14.91 -0.08
N LEU A 170 19.62 14.53 -1.31
CA LEU A 170 19.59 15.44 -2.47
C LEU A 170 18.64 16.62 -2.28
N SER A 171 17.51 16.42 -1.59
CA SER A 171 16.58 17.48 -1.20
C SER A 171 17.26 18.51 -0.28
N ALA A 172 17.99 18.03 0.73
CA ALA A 172 18.73 18.89 1.65
C ALA A 172 19.87 19.67 0.96
N GLU A 173 20.56 19.05 0.00
CA GLU A 173 21.65 19.69 -0.74
C GLU A 173 21.19 20.69 -1.81
N SER A 174 20.10 20.37 -2.52
CA SER A 174 19.62 21.19 -3.65
C SER A 174 18.72 22.36 -3.24
N GLY A 175 18.35 22.46 -1.96
CA GLY A 175 17.37 23.44 -1.46
C GLY A 175 15.93 23.19 -1.92
N ARG A 176 15.67 22.11 -2.69
CA ARG A 176 14.32 21.65 -3.01
C ARG A 176 13.76 20.90 -1.83
N VAL A 177 12.75 21.44 -1.16
CA VAL A 177 12.12 20.80 0.00
C VAL A 177 11.15 19.72 -0.49
N LEU A 178 11.40 18.46 -0.13
CA LEU A 178 10.42 17.39 -0.30
C LEU A 178 9.17 17.68 0.56
N PRO A 179 7.98 17.20 0.17
CA PRO A 179 6.81 17.27 1.04
C PRO A 179 7.06 16.51 2.36
N ASP A 180 7.01 17.22 3.48
CA ASP A 180 7.18 16.72 4.86
C ASP A 180 8.39 15.77 5.08
N PRO A 181 9.63 16.28 4.96
CA PRO A 181 10.84 15.44 5.08
C PRO A 181 11.00 14.82 6.47
N GLN A 182 10.36 15.39 7.49
CA GLN A 182 10.42 14.88 8.86
C GLN A 182 9.57 13.60 9.00
N ALA A 183 8.37 13.56 8.41
CA ALA A 183 7.57 12.34 8.38
C ALA A 183 8.28 11.19 7.65
N TRP A 184 8.94 11.48 6.53
CA TRP A 184 9.71 10.49 5.76
C TRP A 184 10.91 9.95 6.55
N SER A 185 11.63 10.82 7.26
CA SER A 185 12.73 10.41 8.15
C SER A 185 12.24 9.52 9.30
N GLN A 186 11.11 9.87 9.93
CA GLN A 186 10.52 9.04 10.99
C GLN A 186 10.08 7.66 10.46
N ALA A 187 9.44 7.63 9.29
CA ALA A 187 9.08 6.40 8.61
C ALA A 187 10.30 5.52 8.35
N LEU A 188 11.38 6.13 7.85
CA LEU A 188 12.63 5.43 7.56
C LEU A 188 13.26 4.84 8.82
N HIS A 189 13.34 5.59 9.92
CA HIS A 189 13.86 5.09 11.18
C HIS A 189 13.03 3.92 11.72
N LYS A 190 11.69 4.02 11.69
CA LYS A 190 10.84 2.92 12.15
C LYS A 190 11.01 1.65 11.34
N LEU A 191 11.10 1.79 10.02
CA LEU A 191 11.35 0.67 9.13
C LEU A 191 12.75 0.08 9.31
N TRP A 192 13.76 0.93 9.54
CA TRP A 192 15.11 0.50 9.87
C TRP A 192 15.13 -0.30 11.18
N ASP A 193 14.51 0.23 12.24
CA ASP A 193 14.40 -0.43 13.55
C ASP A 193 13.69 -1.79 13.40
N ASN A 194 12.57 -1.84 12.67
CA ASN A 194 11.87 -3.10 12.39
C ASN A 194 12.77 -4.12 11.67
N MET A 195 13.56 -3.66 10.71
CA MET A 195 14.46 -4.51 9.94
C MET A 195 15.59 -5.07 10.84
N VAL A 196 16.27 -4.21 11.58
CA VAL A 196 17.42 -4.56 12.41
C VAL A 196 16.99 -5.41 13.61
N ASP A 197 15.93 -5.00 14.31
CA ASP A 197 15.56 -5.63 15.58
C ASP A 197 14.78 -6.93 15.39
N ARG A 198 14.11 -7.11 14.24
CA ARG A 198 13.18 -8.23 14.04
C ARG A 198 13.43 -9.07 12.80
N LYS A 199 14.15 -8.56 11.78
CA LYS A 199 14.25 -9.20 10.45
C LYS A 199 15.67 -9.49 9.99
N MET A 200 16.67 -9.17 10.81
CA MET A 200 18.08 -9.36 10.50
C MET A 200 18.65 -10.55 11.28
N TYR A 201 19.33 -11.46 10.57
CA TYR A 201 20.07 -12.56 11.16
C TYR A 201 21.38 -12.06 11.80
N LEU A 202 21.99 -12.88 12.66
CA LEU A 202 23.25 -12.54 13.36
C LEU A 202 24.38 -12.10 12.41
N THR A 203 24.39 -12.61 11.18
CA THR A 203 25.39 -12.29 10.14
C THR A 203 25.07 -11.02 9.33
N GLY A 204 23.98 -10.31 9.66
CA GLY A 204 23.49 -9.17 8.90
C GLY A 204 22.64 -9.53 7.67
N GLY A 205 22.42 -10.83 7.42
CA GLY A 205 21.50 -11.28 6.38
C GLY A 205 20.07 -10.85 6.68
N ILE A 206 19.30 -10.52 5.64
CA ILE A 206 17.91 -10.04 5.75
C ILE A 206 17.04 -10.84 4.78
N GLY A 207 15.83 -11.20 5.21
CA GLY A 207 14.91 -12.02 4.43
C GLY A 207 14.87 -13.46 4.94
N ALA A 208 13.76 -13.85 5.55
CA ALA A 208 13.50 -15.23 5.90
C ALA A 208 12.96 -15.97 4.66
N MET A 209 13.46 -17.17 4.40
CA MET A 209 12.84 -18.03 3.40
C MET A 209 11.45 -18.46 3.88
N ALA A 210 10.50 -18.47 2.94
CA ALA A 210 9.24 -19.20 3.05
C ALA A 210 9.49 -20.69 2.79
#